data_AF-A0A1G1PJ84-F1
#
_entry.id   AF-A0A1G1PJ84-F1
#
_cell.length_a   1.000
_cell.length_b   1.000
_cell.length_c   1.000
_cell.angle_alpha   90.00
_cell.angle_beta   90.00
_cell.angle_gamma   90.00
#
_symmetry.space_group_name_H-M   'P 1'
#
loop_
_entity.id
_entity.type
_entity.pdbx_description
1 polymer ?
#
loop_
_entity_poly.entity_id
_entity_poly.type
_entity_poly.pdbx_seq_one_letter_code
_entity_poly.pdbx_strand_id
1 'polypeptide(L)'
;MFWFPVLAYCVIIFIASSMERPLPDTDIPNLDKFLHMVEYGILSYLIIRALMGSEVKLPHGKLIVLAVIFATLYGASDEVHQMFVPGRTAEISDLLADLIGASAAGFLKR
;
A
#
# COMPACT_ATOMS: atom_id res chain seq x y z
N MET A 1 2.36 6.36 19.96
CA MET A 1 2.59 5.04 19.34
C MET A 1 2.54 5.19 17.82
N PHE A 2 3.68 5.47 17.17
CA PHE A 2 3.71 5.85 15.74
C PHE A 2 3.33 4.72 14.76
N TRP A 3 3.39 3.46 15.22
CA TRP A 3 3.06 2.28 14.43
C TRP A 3 1.57 1.93 14.44
N PHE A 4 0.78 2.48 15.37
CA PHE A 4 -0.65 2.18 15.44
C PHE A 4 -1.39 2.53 14.14
N PRO A 5 -1.19 3.71 13.52
CA PRO A 5 -1.84 4.02 12.23
C PRO A 5 -1.44 3.07 11.10
N VAL A 6 -0.18 2.60 11.07
CA VAL A 6 0.29 1.65 10.07
C VAL A 6 -0.49 0.34 10.19
N LEU A 7 -0.55 -0.22 11.41
CA LEU A 7 -1.27 -1.48 11.66
C LEU A 7 -2.76 -1.35 11.40
N ALA A 8 -3.39 -0.27 11.85
CA ALA A 8 -4.80 0.00 11.58
C ALA A 8 -5.08 0.08 10.08
N TYR A 9 -4.20 0.73 9.33
CA TYR A 9 -4.34 0.85 7.88
C TYR A 9 -4.14 -0.48 7.16
N CYS A 10 -3.16 -1.30 7.54
CA CYS A 10 -3.03 -2.67 7.02
C CYS A 10 -4.31 -3.48 7.25
N VAL A 11 -4.92 -3.39 8.44
CA VAL A 11 -6.21 -4.07 8.70
C VAL A 11 -7.32 -3.56 7.77
N ILE A 12 -7.37 -2.26 7.49
CA ILE A 12 -8.34 -1.69 6.54
C ILE A 12 -8.13 -2.26 5.14
N ILE A 13 -6.88 -2.28 4.64
CA ILE A 13 -6.54 -2.86 3.33
C ILE A 13 -6.98 -4.32 3.28
N PHE A 14 -6.55 -5.13 4.26
CA PHE A 14 -6.87 -6.54 4.31
C PHE A 14 -8.39 -6.82 4.31
N ILE A 15 -9.17 -6.03 5.06
CA ILE A 15 -10.64 -6.15 5.07
C ILE A 15 -11.22 -5.76 3.70
N ALA A 16 -10.74 -4.68 3.08
CA ALA A 16 -11.19 -4.26 1.75
C ALA A 16 -10.89 -5.32 0.68
N SER A 17 -9.69 -5.91 0.74
CA SER A 17 -9.24 -6.96 -0.18
C SER A 17 -9.96 -8.30 0.05
N SER A 18 -10.51 -8.53 1.25
CA SER A 18 -11.34 -9.71 1.56
C SER A 18 -12.74 -9.65 0.93
N MET A 19 -13.16 -8.50 0.38
CA MET A 19 -14.46 -8.35 -0.28
C MET A 19 -14.37 -8.76 -1.74
N GLU A 20 -15.31 -9.58 -2.22
CA GLU A 20 -15.33 -10.07 -3.61
C GLU A 20 -15.49 -8.92 -4.62
N ARG A 21 -16.37 -7.95 -4.31
CA ARG A 21 -16.63 -6.75 -5.13
C ARG A 21 -16.72 -5.52 -4.24
N PRO A 22 -15.58 -4.90 -3.87
CA PRO A 22 -15.59 -3.72 -3.01
C PRO A 22 -16.12 -2.47 -3.74
N LEU A 23 -16.13 -2.49 -5.07
CA LEU A 23 -16.49 -1.36 -5.92
C LEU A 23 -17.68 -1.74 -6.81
N PRO A 24 -18.60 -0.80 -7.08
CA PRO A 24 -19.62 -0.99 -8.11
C PRO A 24 -18.97 -1.07 -9.49
N ASP A 25 -19.62 -1.77 -10.41
CA ASP A 25 -19.21 -1.82 -11.82
C ASP A 25 -19.11 -0.39 -12.36
N THR A 26 -17.96 -0.03 -12.91
CA THR A 26 -17.65 1.32 -13.39
C THR A 26 -16.95 1.25 -14.74
N ASP A 27 -17.28 2.21 -15.62
CA ASP A 27 -16.66 2.33 -16.93
C ASP A 27 -15.35 3.14 -16.90
N ILE A 28 -14.89 3.58 -15.72
CA ILE A 28 -13.65 4.34 -15.61
C ILE A 28 -12.46 3.39 -15.81
N PRO A 29 -11.67 3.57 -16.89
CA PRO A 29 -10.57 2.67 -17.18
C PRO A 29 -9.48 2.78 -16.10
N ASN A 30 -8.96 1.64 -15.65
CA ASN A 30 -7.87 1.53 -14.68
C ASN A 30 -8.13 2.21 -13.32
N LEU A 31 -9.39 2.40 -12.93
CA LEU A 31 -9.72 2.99 -11.62
C LEU A 31 -9.15 2.16 -10.46
N ASP A 32 -9.24 0.84 -10.57
CA ASP A 32 -8.64 -0.11 -9.65
C ASP A 32 -7.13 0.10 -9.48
N LYS A 33 -6.38 0.26 -10.58
CA LYS A 33 -4.93 0.54 -10.54
C LYS A 33 -4.65 1.87 -9.85
N PHE A 34 -5.48 2.88 -10.10
CA PHE A 34 -5.36 4.15 -9.40
C PHE A 34 -5.63 4.02 -7.89
N LEU A 35 -6.61 3.20 -7.49
CA LEU A 35 -6.90 2.93 -6.09
C LEU A 35 -5.76 2.20 -5.40
N HIS A 36 -5.16 1.18 -6.04
CA HIS A 36 -3.94 0.53 -5.59
C HIS A 36 -2.80 1.54 -5.37
N MET A 37 -2.54 2.39 -6.36
CA MET A 37 -1.53 3.44 -6.25
C MET A 37 -1.77 4.38 -5.05
N VAL A 38 -3.02 4.79 -4.83
CA VAL A 38 -3.37 5.64 -3.67
C VAL A 38 -3.23 4.88 -2.35
N GLU A 39 -3.73 3.66 -2.30
CA GLU A 39 -3.76 2.81 -1.11
C GLU A 39 -2.35 2.56 -0.57
N TYR A 40 -1.46 2.04 -1.42
CA TYR A 40 -0.08 1.74 -1.02
C TYR A 40 0.80 2.98 -0.91
N GLY A 41 0.43 4.09 -1.57
CA GLY A 41 1.01 5.41 -1.32
C GLY A 41 0.73 5.91 0.10
N ILE A 42 -0.51 5.78 0.59
CA ILE A 42 -0.87 6.11 1.97
C ILE A 42 -0.13 5.20 2.95
N LEU A 43 -0.09 3.89 2.69
CA LEU A 43 0.65 2.94 3.54
C LEU A 43 2.13 3.32 3.65
N SER A 44 2.80 3.57 2.52
CA SER A 44 4.21 4.01 2.47
C SER A 44 4.41 5.31 3.26
N TYR A 45 3.53 6.30 3.10
CA TYR A 45 3.58 7.55 3.87
C TYR A 45 3.49 7.30 5.39
N LEU A 46 2.57 6.44 5.83
CA LEU A 46 2.42 6.09 7.25
C LEU A 46 3.66 5.36 7.78
N ILE A 47 4.29 4.49 6.99
CA ILE A 47 5.54 3.82 7.35
C ILE A 47 6.69 4.84 7.45
N ILE A 48 6.82 5.78 6.50
CA ILE A 48 7.81 6.87 6.59
C ILE A 48 7.61 7.68 7.88
N ARG A 49 6.36 8.05 8.19
CA ARG A 49 6.01 8.75 9.43
C ARG A 49 6.40 7.95 10.66
N ALA A 50 6.14 6.65 10.68
CA ALA A 50 6.44 5.77 11.80
C ALA A 50 7.95 5.59 11.99
N LEU A 51 8.69 5.38 10.91
CA LEU A 51 10.14 5.25 10.92
C LEU A 51 10.84 6.53 11.39
N MET A 52 10.42 7.70 10.89
CA MET A 52 10.96 9.00 11.32
C MET A 52 10.62 9.35 12.76
N GLY A 53 9.46 8.91 13.27
CA GLY A 53 9.06 9.11 14.66
C GLY A 53 9.68 8.10 15.63
N SER A 54 10.24 7.01 15.10
CA SER A 54 10.96 6.00 15.89
C SER A 54 12.43 6.39 16.03
N GLU A 55 13.16 5.78 16.97
CA GLU A 55 14.60 6.04 17.19
C GLU A 55 15.53 5.46 16.09
N VAL A 56 15.00 5.26 14.88
CA VAL A 56 15.73 4.70 13.74
C VAL A 56 16.72 5.73 13.19
N LYS A 57 18.02 5.50 13.40
CA LYS A 57 19.11 6.39 12.97
C LYS A 57 19.55 6.09 11.54
N LEU A 58 18.68 6.31 10.56
CA LEU A 58 19.01 6.20 9.13
C LEU A 58 18.80 7.54 8.41
N PRO A 59 19.58 7.82 7.35
CA PRO A 59 19.34 8.96 6.48
C PRO A 59 17.92 8.93 5.89
N HIS A 60 17.30 10.09 5.70
CA HIS A 60 15.93 10.22 5.22
C HIS A 60 15.64 9.41 3.94
N GLY A 61 16.54 9.44 2.96
CA GLY A 61 16.38 8.64 1.74
C GLY A 61 16.34 7.12 1.99
N LYS A 62 17.10 6.61 2.96
CA LYS A 62 17.04 5.17 3.32
C LYS A 62 15.73 4.82 4.02
N LEU A 63 15.15 5.74 4.79
CA LEU A 63 13.83 5.54 5.41
C LEU A 63 12.73 5.45 4.35
N ILE A 64 12.78 6.31 3.32
CA ILE A 64 11.86 6.25 2.18
C ILE A 64 12.01 4.90 1.47
N VAL A 65 13.22 4.49 1.09
CA VAL A 65 13.44 3.21 0.41
C VAL A 65 12.91 2.03 1.23
N LEU A 66 13.15 2.04 2.54
CA LEU A 66 12.66 0.99 3.44
C LEU A 66 11.12 0.96 3.48
N ALA A 67 10.48 2.13 3.53
CA ALA A 67 9.02 2.22 3.51
C ALA A 67 8.42 1.74 2.19
N VAL A 68 9.03 2.08 1.05
CA VAL A 68 8.62 1.60 -0.27
C VAL A 68 8.70 0.07 -0.35
N ILE A 69 9.82 -0.50 0.12
CA ILE A 69 10.00 -1.97 0.16
C ILE A 69 8.90 -2.61 1.00
N PHE A 70 8.66 -2.13 2.22
CA PHE A 70 7.64 -2.73 3.09
C PHE A 70 6.22 -2.58 2.54
N ALA A 71 5.87 -1.42 2.00
CA ALA A 71 4.55 -1.21 1.39
C ALA A 71 4.34 -2.12 0.17
N THR A 72 5.35 -2.24 -0.70
CA THR A 72 5.29 -3.11 -1.89
C THR A 72 5.23 -4.60 -1.51
N LEU A 73 5.97 -5.03 -0.49
CA LEU A 73 5.90 -6.40 0.01
C LEU A 73 4.54 -6.71 0.64
N TYR A 74 3.95 -5.72 1.34
CA TYR A 74 2.59 -5.86 1.85
C TYR A 74 1.59 -5.98 0.70
N GLY A 75 1.72 -5.18 -0.36
CA GLY A 75 0.88 -5.30 -1.57
C GLY A 75 1.00 -6.63 -2.27
N ALA A 76 2.24 -7.12 -2.46
CA ALA A 76 2.46 -8.47 -2.98
C ALA A 76 1.82 -9.55 -2.10
N SER A 77 1.82 -9.39 -0.77
CA SER A 77 1.14 -10.33 0.12
C SER A 77 -0.39 -10.23 0.04
N ASP A 78 -0.93 -9.04 -0.23
CA ASP A 78 -2.36 -8.84 -0.41
C ASP A 78 -2.84 -9.43 -1.74
N GLU A 79 -2.10 -9.26 -2.83
CA GLU A 79 -2.37 -9.92 -4.11
C GLU A 79 -2.42 -11.45 -3.96
N VAL A 80 -1.48 -12.03 -3.20
CA VAL A 80 -1.50 -13.46 -2.88
C VAL A 80 -2.72 -13.82 -2.04
N HIS A 81 -3.12 -12.97 -1.09
CA HIS A 81 -4.33 -13.17 -0.29
C HIS A 81 -5.59 -13.13 -1.17
N GLN A 82 -5.68 -12.19 -2.12
CA GLN A 82 -6.80 -12.07 -3.05
C GLN A 82 -6.97 -13.30 -3.94
N MET A 83 -5.91 -14.08 -4.21
CA MET A 83 -6.04 -15.38 -4.90
C MET A 83 -6.93 -16.38 -4.15
N PHE A 84 -7.16 -16.18 -2.86
CA PHE A 84 -8.05 -17.01 -2.04
C PHE A 84 -9.45 -16.41 -1.86
N VAL A 85 -9.70 -15.22 -2.40
CA VAL A 85 -11.00 -14.52 -2.32
C VAL A 85 -11.77 -14.78 -3.61
N PRO A 86 -12.96 -15.43 -3.56
CA PRO A 86 -13.76 -15.68 -4.75
C PRO A 86 -14.09 -14.37 -5.49
N GLY A 87 -13.97 -14.39 -6.83
CA GLY A 87 -14.29 -13.22 -7.65
C GLY A 87 -13.19 -12.14 -7.70
N ARG A 88 -12.08 -12.31 -6.98
CA ARG A 88 -10.87 -11.50 -7.13
C ARG A 88 -9.86 -12.15 -8.08
N THR A 89 -9.07 -11.29 -8.72
CA THR A 89 -7.99 -11.69 -9.61
C THR A 89 -6.74 -10.96 -9.16
N ALA A 90 -5.69 -11.70 -8.83
CA ALA A 90 -4.39 -11.10 -8.57
C ALA A 90 -3.74 -10.68 -9.89
N GLU A 91 -3.27 -9.44 -9.98
CA GLU A 91 -2.68 -8.89 -11.19
C GLU A 91 -1.30 -8.30 -10.95
N ILE A 92 -0.35 -8.63 -11.83
CA ILE A 92 0.99 -8.01 -11.79
C ILE A 92 0.90 -6.50 -12.00
N SER A 93 -0.11 -6.03 -12.76
CA SER A 93 -0.40 -4.60 -12.94
C SER A 93 -0.75 -3.89 -11.63
N ASP A 94 -1.40 -4.56 -10.70
CA ASP A 94 -1.78 -3.99 -9.41
C ASP A 94 -0.54 -3.86 -8.52
N LEU A 95 0.33 -4.88 -8.48
CA LEU A 95 1.62 -4.78 -7.81
C LEU A 95 2.52 -3.65 -8.36
N LEU A 96 2.47 -3.40 -9.68
CA LEU A 96 3.18 -2.26 -10.28
C LEU A 96 2.58 -0.92 -9.83
N ALA A 97 1.24 -0.84 -9.74
CA ALA A 97 0.56 0.34 -9.23
C ALA A 97 0.91 0.61 -7.75
N ASP A 98 0.95 -0.44 -6.92
CA ASP A 98 1.36 -0.38 -5.51
C ASP A 98 2.76 0.21 -5.38
N LEU A 99 3.72 -0.29 -6.16
CA LEU A 99 5.11 0.17 -6.17
C LEU A 99 5.22 1.65 -6.57
N ILE A 100 4.49 2.07 -7.60
CA ILE A 100 4.46 3.47 -8.06
C ILE A 100 3.90 4.37 -6.96
N GLY A 101 2.78 3.96 -6.36
CA GLY A 101 2.12 4.67 -5.27
C GLY A 101 3.02 4.82 -4.04
N ALA A 102 3.59 3.70 -3.60
CA ALA A 102 4.51 3.66 -2.48
C ALA A 102 5.73 4.55 -2.71
N SER A 103 6.28 4.56 -3.93
CA SER A 103 7.41 5.41 -4.32
C SER A 103 7.06 6.89 -4.32
N ALA A 104 5.85 7.25 -4.78
CA ALA A 104 5.39 8.63 -4.83
C ALA A 104 5.28 9.29 -3.44
N ALA A 105 4.98 8.51 -2.40
CA ALA A 105 4.90 8.99 -1.02
C ALA A 105 6.18 9.67 -0.52
N GLY A 106 7.36 9.25 -1.02
CA GLY A 106 8.64 9.85 -0.68
C GLY A 106 8.77 11.32 -1.08
N PHE A 107 8.00 11.80 -2.06
CA PHE A 107 8.01 13.20 -2.48
C PHE A 107 7.18 14.12 -1.58
N LEU A 108 6.25 13.58 -0.80
CA LEU A 108 5.34 14.34 0.08
C LEU A 108 5.99 14.80 1.39
N LYS A 109 7.22 14.33 1.68
CA LYS A 109 7.86 14.39 2.99
C LYS A 109 9.27 15.00 2.98
N ARG A 110 9.55 15.82 1.97
CA ARG A 110 10.79 16.61 1.83
C ARG A 110 11.01 17.56 3.02
#